data_AF-A0A1X7SLP8-F1
#
_entry.id   AF-A0A1X7SLP8-F1
#
_cell.length_a   1.000
_cell.length_b   1.000
_cell.length_c   1.000
_cell.angle_alpha   90.00
_cell.angle_beta   90.00
_cell.angle_gamma   90.00
#
_symmetry.space_group_name_H-M   'P 1'
#
loop_
_entity.id
_entity.type
_entity.pdbx_description
1 polymer ?
#
loop_
_entity_poly.entity_id
_entity_poly.type
_entity_poly.pdbx_seq_one_letter_code
_entity_poly.pdbx_strand_id
1 'polypeptide(L)'
;MPQIHLQLHDEWLRSNIKGLSLLIRQLLPDEFQQSIMKYITILTGSVIIKYTVLDSTADSLLEFVDEGKIEFMRLVGVFGFFINDKKVIKENENTNFTFEHALINAVKAEQVEAVQFLLDLEITNINYRYEDGNTAIMVACELGNINIVHSLVSAGANVDLQNNDGWTALMKASQNNHSTVIHVILDEANSNPHLQNRLGSNA
;
A
#
# COMPACT_ATOMS: atom_id res chain seq x y z
N MET A 1 -28.96 5.85 -11.09
CA MET A 1 -27.95 4.99 -10.44
C MET A 1 -26.58 5.52 -10.84
N PRO A 2 -25.70 5.86 -9.89
CA PRO A 2 -24.39 6.39 -10.21
C PRO A 2 -23.49 5.33 -10.83
N GLN A 3 -22.70 5.74 -11.82
CA GLN A 3 -21.65 4.93 -12.44
C GLN A 3 -20.29 5.37 -11.91
N ILE A 4 -19.53 4.43 -11.38
CA ILE A 4 -18.14 4.69 -10.96
C ILE A 4 -17.21 4.22 -12.06
N HIS A 5 -16.27 5.08 -12.44
CA HIS A 5 -15.17 4.73 -13.33
C HIS A 5 -13.84 4.88 -12.60
N LEU A 6 -13.10 3.78 -12.48
CA LEU A 6 -11.72 3.77 -12.01
C LEU A 6 -10.80 3.64 -13.23
N GLN A 7 -9.72 4.42 -13.27
CA GLN A 7 -8.60 4.23 -14.19
C GLN A 7 -7.36 3.87 -13.36
N LEU A 8 -6.83 2.67 -13.59
CA LEU A 8 -5.71 2.12 -12.82
C LEU A 8 -4.47 2.02 -13.70
N HIS A 9 -3.30 2.20 -13.09
CA HIS A 9 -2.02 2.04 -13.78
C HIS A 9 -1.86 0.63 -14.38
N ASP A 10 -1.17 0.49 -15.51
CA ASP A 10 -0.97 -0.78 -16.23
C ASP A 10 -0.34 -1.90 -15.38
N GLU A 11 0.37 -1.57 -14.30
CA GLU A 11 0.88 -2.56 -13.34
C GLU A 11 -0.24 -3.43 -12.75
N TRP A 12 -1.47 -2.92 -12.66
CA TRP A 12 -2.63 -3.71 -12.24
C TRP A 12 -2.94 -4.88 -13.18
N LEU A 13 -2.39 -4.91 -14.40
CA LEU A 13 -2.46 -6.09 -15.29
C LEU A 13 -1.72 -7.31 -14.71
N ARG A 14 -0.77 -7.10 -13.79
CA ARG A 14 -0.13 -8.19 -13.04
C ARG A 14 -1.05 -8.75 -11.95
N SER A 15 -2.04 -7.98 -11.51
CA SER A 15 -2.98 -8.34 -10.44
C SER A 15 -4.05 -9.32 -10.93
N ASN A 16 -4.57 -10.11 -9.98
CA ASN A 16 -5.66 -11.05 -10.25
C ASN A 16 -7.03 -10.45 -9.86
N ILE A 17 -8.11 -11.18 -10.16
CA ILE A 17 -9.47 -10.71 -9.85
C ILE A 17 -9.69 -10.49 -8.35
N LYS A 18 -8.97 -11.21 -7.49
CA LYS A 18 -9.03 -11.04 -6.03
C LYS A 18 -8.42 -9.69 -5.63
N GLY A 19 -7.26 -9.31 -6.17
CA GLY A 19 -6.64 -8.00 -5.96
C GLY A 19 -7.55 -6.84 -6.40
N LEU A 20 -8.17 -6.95 -7.58
CA LEU A 20 -9.14 -5.93 -8.03
C LEU A 20 -10.39 -5.88 -7.13
N SER A 21 -10.85 -7.04 -6.64
CA SER A 21 -11.98 -7.09 -5.70
C SER A 21 -11.65 -6.43 -4.36
N LEU A 22 -10.42 -6.61 -3.86
CA LEU A 22 -9.94 -5.94 -2.66
C LEU A 22 -9.92 -4.43 -2.86
N LEU A 23 -9.48 -3.95 -4.04
CA LEU A 23 -9.46 -2.52 -4.34
C LEU A 23 -10.87 -1.92 -4.22
N ILE A 24 -11.86 -2.57 -4.85
CA ILE A 24 -13.25 -2.10 -4.83
C ILE A 24 -13.81 -2.10 -3.41
N ARG A 25 -13.52 -3.14 -2.61
CA ARG A 25 -13.93 -3.22 -1.20
C ARG A 25 -13.35 -2.08 -0.38
N GLN A 26 -12.09 -1.72 -0.61
CA GLN A 26 -11.49 -0.59 0.06
C GLN A 26 -12.19 0.71 -0.35
N LEU A 27 -12.52 0.91 -1.62
CA LEU A 27 -13.07 2.17 -2.09
C LEU A 27 -14.53 2.43 -1.68
N LEU A 28 -15.31 1.40 -1.34
CA LEU A 28 -16.74 1.52 -1.10
C LEU A 28 -17.25 0.86 0.19
N PRO A 29 -18.30 1.41 0.81
CA PRO A 29 -18.99 0.79 1.94
C PRO A 29 -19.50 -0.64 1.67
N ASP A 30 -19.46 -1.48 2.70
CA ASP A 30 -19.81 -2.91 2.65
C ASP A 30 -21.22 -3.21 2.07
N GLU A 31 -22.18 -2.33 2.37
CA GLU A 31 -23.56 -2.42 1.87
C GLU A 31 -23.65 -2.36 0.34
N PHE A 32 -22.71 -1.69 -0.33
CA PHE A 32 -22.67 -1.64 -1.79
C PHE A 32 -21.90 -2.83 -2.39
N GLN A 33 -21.01 -3.48 -1.65
CA GLN A 33 -20.06 -4.49 -2.18
C GLN A 33 -20.73 -5.77 -2.70
N GLN A 34 -21.82 -6.25 -2.07
CA GLN A 34 -22.45 -7.54 -2.39
C GLN A 34 -23.12 -7.59 -3.78
N SER A 35 -23.64 -6.46 -4.26
CA SER A 35 -24.24 -6.36 -5.60
C SER A 35 -23.20 -6.11 -6.70
N ILE A 36 -22.02 -5.57 -6.38
CA ILE A 36 -21.09 -4.98 -7.36
C ILE A 36 -20.29 -6.00 -8.16
N MET A 37 -19.90 -7.14 -7.56
CA MET A 37 -18.99 -8.09 -8.23
C MET A 37 -19.52 -8.65 -9.56
N LYS A 38 -20.85 -8.66 -9.75
CA LYS A 38 -21.50 -9.11 -10.99
C LYS A 38 -21.50 -8.06 -12.12
N TYR A 39 -21.22 -6.80 -11.79
CA TYR A 39 -21.31 -5.66 -12.73
C TYR A 39 -19.96 -5.01 -13.05
N ILE A 40 -18.84 -5.64 -12.64
CA ILE A 40 -17.50 -5.16 -12.97
C ILE A 40 -17.22 -5.50 -14.44
N THR A 41 -17.09 -4.48 -15.27
CA THR A 41 -16.53 -4.62 -16.62
C THR A 41 -15.10 -4.08 -16.62
N ILE A 42 -14.14 -4.94 -16.98
CA ILE A 42 -12.73 -4.57 -17.18
C ILE A 42 -12.51 -4.33 -18.67
N LEU A 43 -12.11 -3.12 -19.05
CA LEU A 43 -11.73 -2.78 -20.42
C LEU A 43 -10.21 -2.66 -20.54
N THR A 44 -9.67 -3.10 -21.68
CA THR A 44 -8.22 -3.01 -22.00
C THR A 44 -7.81 -1.59 -22.39
N GLY A 45 -6.68 -1.14 -21.84
CA GLY A 45 -6.17 0.23 -21.85
C GLY A 45 -6.29 0.81 -20.44
N SER A 46 -5.18 0.90 -19.70
CA SER A 46 -5.07 1.32 -18.28
C SER A 46 -6.30 0.93 -17.44
N VAL A 47 -6.35 -0.36 -17.08
CA VAL A 47 -7.47 -1.11 -16.46
C VAL A 47 -8.63 -0.20 -16.01
N ILE A 48 -9.65 -0.07 -16.86
CA ILE A 48 -10.85 0.71 -16.52
C ILE A 48 -11.87 -0.20 -15.85
N ILE A 49 -12.24 0.13 -14.61
CA ILE A 49 -13.31 -0.55 -13.88
C ILE A 49 -14.56 0.34 -13.95
N LYS A 50 -15.62 -0.16 -14.59
CA LYS A 50 -16.94 0.48 -14.59
C LYS A 50 -17.94 -0.37 -13.80
N TYR A 51 -18.71 0.26 -12.91
CA TYR A 51 -19.84 -0.41 -12.26
C TYR A 51 -20.91 0.58 -11.79
N THR A 52 -22.11 0.06 -11.54
CA THR A 52 -23.28 0.82 -11.10
C THR A 52 -23.53 0.55 -9.63
N VAL A 53 -23.65 1.58 -8.81
CA VAL A 53 -24.03 1.44 -7.40
C VAL A 53 -25.55 1.54 -7.28
N LEU A 54 -26.19 0.50 -6.74
CA LEU A 54 -27.63 0.48 -6.49
C LEU A 54 -27.96 1.28 -5.23
N ASP A 55 -29.19 1.82 -5.18
CA ASP A 55 -29.76 2.49 -4.00
C ASP A 55 -28.90 3.63 -3.42
N SER A 56 -28.10 4.28 -4.27
CA SER A 56 -27.22 5.40 -3.90
C SER A 56 -27.34 6.56 -4.88
N THR A 57 -26.93 7.75 -4.43
CA THR A 57 -26.81 8.96 -5.26
C THR A 57 -25.34 9.32 -5.47
N ALA A 58 -25.04 10.16 -6.47
CA ALA A 58 -23.68 10.63 -6.67
C ALA A 58 -23.19 11.47 -5.48
N ASP A 59 -24.07 12.29 -4.90
CA ASP A 59 -23.75 13.16 -3.77
C ASP A 59 -23.42 12.35 -2.52
N SER A 60 -24.21 11.31 -2.21
CA SER A 60 -23.91 10.41 -1.09
C SER A 60 -22.57 9.68 -1.27
N LEU A 61 -22.20 9.29 -2.50
CA LEU A 61 -20.90 8.65 -2.74
C LEU A 61 -19.72 9.61 -2.56
N LEU A 62 -19.91 10.89 -2.86
CA LEU A 62 -18.87 11.91 -2.71
C LEU A 62 -18.57 12.23 -1.25
N GLU A 63 -19.55 12.11 -0.36
CA GLU A 63 -19.36 12.33 1.08
C GLU A 63 -18.37 11.33 1.71
N PHE A 64 -18.17 10.17 1.09
CA PHE A 64 -17.21 9.14 1.54
C PHE A 64 -15.80 9.32 0.98
N VAL A 65 -15.58 10.29 0.11
CA VAL A 65 -14.29 10.50 -0.57
C VAL A 65 -13.58 11.69 0.06
N ASP A 66 -13.02 11.45 1.24
CA ASP A 66 -12.19 12.42 1.94
C ASP A 66 -10.75 12.46 1.39
N GLU A 67 -9.94 13.37 1.94
CA GLU A 67 -8.54 13.54 1.54
C GLU A 67 -7.70 12.28 1.75
N GLY A 68 -7.93 11.55 2.85
CA GLY A 68 -7.24 10.29 3.14
C GLY A 68 -7.60 9.20 2.12
N LYS A 69 -8.85 9.14 1.66
CA LYS A 69 -9.28 8.22 0.60
C LYS A 69 -8.65 8.56 -0.74
N ILE A 70 -8.53 9.85 -1.04
CA ILE A 70 -7.85 10.34 -2.25
C ILE A 70 -6.36 9.99 -2.19
N GLU A 71 -5.71 10.17 -1.05
CA GLU A 71 -4.31 9.79 -0.84
C GLU A 71 -4.11 8.28 -0.98
N PHE A 72 -4.96 7.47 -0.35
CA PHE A 72 -4.97 6.01 -0.55
C PHE A 72 -5.06 5.65 -2.05
N MET A 73 -6.02 6.23 -2.77
CA MET A 73 -6.21 6.00 -4.20
C MET A 73 -4.95 6.32 -5.01
N ARG A 74 -4.31 7.45 -4.73
CA ARG A 74 -3.04 7.86 -5.37
C ARG A 74 -1.93 6.85 -5.09
N LEU A 75 -1.75 6.48 -3.83
CA LEU A 75 -0.70 5.57 -3.39
C LEU A 75 -0.82 4.19 -4.05
N VAL A 76 -2.04 3.71 -4.31
CA VAL A 76 -2.28 2.38 -4.89
C VAL A 76 -2.45 2.39 -6.42
N GLY A 77 -2.16 3.52 -7.08
CA GLY A 77 -2.12 3.61 -8.54
C GLY A 77 -3.49 3.82 -9.20
N VAL A 78 -4.45 4.40 -8.49
CA VAL A 78 -5.71 4.92 -9.06
C VAL A 78 -5.47 6.36 -9.51
N PHE A 79 -5.30 6.57 -10.82
CA PHE A 79 -5.02 7.90 -11.38
C PHE A 79 -6.28 8.59 -11.94
N GLY A 80 -7.37 7.85 -12.08
CA GLY A 80 -8.67 8.38 -12.46
C GLY A 80 -9.79 7.82 -11.58
N PHE A 81 -10.56 8.70 -10.95
CA PHE A 81 -11.75 8.36 -10.18
C PHE A 81 -12.90 9.29 -10.55
N PHE A 82 -13.96 8.70 -11.11
CA PHE A 82 -15.12 9.45 -11.59
C PHE A 82 -16.40 8.87 -11.02
N ILE A 83 -17.32 9.75 -10.61
CA ILE A 83 -18.69 9.41 -10.22
C ILE A 83 -19.60 10.10 -11.23
N ASN A 84 -20.27 9.30 -12.07
CA ASN A 84 -20.90 9.75 -13.30
C ASN A 84 -19.91 10.56 -14.15
N ASP A 85 -20.27 11.80 -14.50
CA ASP A 85 -19.44 12.73 -15.26
C ASP A 85 -18.53 13.60 -14.35
N LYS A 86 -18.69 13.51 -13.02
CA LYS A 86 -17.89 14.29 -12.07
C LYS A 86 -16.53 13.64 -11.89
N LYS A 87 -15.48 14.43 -12.12
CA LYS A 87 -14.09 14.04 -11.90
C LYS A 87 -13.73 14.29 -10.45
N VAL A 88 -13.41 13.22 -9.71
CA VAL A 88 -12.98 13.31 -8.31
C VAL A 88 -11.46 13.25 -8.25
N ILE A 89 -10.84 12.33 -9.00
CA ILE A 89 -9.39 12.29 -9.27
C ILE A 89 -9.19 12.25 -10.78
N LYS A 90 -8.28 13.09 -11.29
CA LYS A 90 -7.78 12.99 -12.66
C LYS A 90 -6.34 13.45 -12.70
N GLU A 91 -5.43 12.50 -12.63
CA GLU A 91 -4.00 12.71 -12.69
C GLU A 91 -3.43 12.10 -13.98
N ASN A 92 -2.26 12.57 -14.38
CA ASN A 92 -1.54 11.94 -15.47
C ASN A 92 -1.03 10.59 -14.96
N GLU A 93 -1.11 9.56 -15.79
CA GLU A 93 -0.61 8.24 -15.46
C GLU A 93 0.88 8.33 -15.10
N ASN A 94 1.24 7.95 -13.87
CA ASN A 94 2.62 7.95 -13.42
C ASN A 94 3.32 6.71 -13.98
N THR A 95 4.11 6.90 -15.04
CA THR A 95 4.80 5.82 -15.77
C THR A 95 5.79 5.00 -14.93
N ASN A 96 6.13 5.47 -13.73
CA ASN A 96 7.08 4.79 -12.84
C ASN A 96 6.39 4.10 -11.65
N PHE A 97 5.06 4.03 -11.65
CA PHE A 97 4.33 3.32 -10.60
C PHE A 97 4.65 1.82 -10.64
N THR A 98 4.91 1.24 -9.47
CA THR A 98 4.94 -0.21 -9.21
C THR A 98 4.37 -0.44 -7.81
N PHE A 99 3.84 -1.64 -7.54
CA PHE A 99 3.32 -1.96 -6.21
C PHE A 99 4.40 -1.91 -5.11
N GLU A 100 5.64 -2.22 -5.48
CA GLU A 100 6.76 -2.17 -4.56
C GLU A 100 7.15 -0.72 -4.19
N HIS A 101 7.19 0.19 -5.17
CA HIS A 101 7.40 1.62 -4.89
C HIS A 101 6.20 2.21 -4.13
N ALA A 102 4.98 1.80 -4.47
CA ALA A 102 3.77 2.17 -3.75
C ALA A 102 3.85 1.79 -2.28
N LEU A 103 4.34 0.58 -1.96
CA LEU A 103 4.49 0.12 -0.58
C LEU A 103 5.47 1.01 0.19
N ILE A 104 6.62 1.34 -0.39
CA ILE A 104 7.58 2.26 0.23
C ILE A 104 6.97 3.64 0.45
N ASN A 105 6.25 4.17 -0.53
CA ASN A 105 5.62 5.49 -0.43
C ASN A 105 4.49 5.51 0.61
N ALA A 106 3.69 4.45 0.71
CA ALA A 106 2.65 4.32 1.73
C ALA A 106 3.25 4.27 3.14
N VAL A 107 4.39 3.56 3.31
CA VAL A 107 5.12 3.56 4.59
C VAL A 107 5.65 4.97 4.92
N LYS A 108 6.25 5.67 3.96
CA LYS A 108 6.75 7.05 4.16
C LYS A 108 5.64 8.05 4.46
N ALA A 109 4.45 7.85 3.89
CA ALA A 109 3.27 8.66 4.16
C ALA A 109 2.54 8.24 5.46
N GLU A 110 3.02 7.19 6.14
CA GLU A 110 2.40 6.63 7.35
C GLU A 110 0.92 6.21 7.14
N GLN A 111 0.54 5.90 5.90
CA GLN A 111 -0.84 5.60 5.51
C GLN A 111 -1.10 4.10 5.67
N VAL A 112 -1.50 3.71 6.87
CA VAL A 112 -1.62 2.32 7.33
C VAL A 112 -2.54 1.50 6.42
N GLU A 113 -3.65 2.08 5.95
CA GLU A 113 -4.62 1.38 5.10
C GLU A 113 -4.03 0.99 3.73
N ALA A 114 -3.22 1.83 3.08
CA ALA A 114 -2.54 1.47 1.83
C ALA A 114 -1.44 0.46 2.10
N VAL A 115 -0.72 0.56 3.22
CA VAL A 115 0.27 -0.46 3.58
C VAL A 115 -0.42 -1.82 3.68
N GLN A 116 -1.47 -1.94 4.49
CA GLN A 116 -2.21 -3.20 4.65
C GLN A 116 -2.77 -3.69 3.31
N PHE A 117 -3.40 -2.80 2.55
CA PHE A 117 -3.93 -3.14 1.23
C PHE A 117 -2.87 -3.70 0.29
N LEU A 118 -1.70 -3.06 0.21
CA LEU A 118 -0.61 -3.48 -0.67
C LEU A 118 0.01 -4.81 -0.20
N LEU A 119 0.05 -5.07 1.11
CA LEU A 119 0.50 -6.35 1.66
C LEU A 119 -0.49 -7.49 1.40
N ASP A 120 -1.79 -7.19 1.32
CA ASP A 120 -2.83 -8.17 0.97
C ASP A 120 -2.82 -8.54 -0.52
N LEU A 121 -2.15 -7.76 -1.37
CA LEU A 121 -1.95 -8.10 -2.78
C LEU A 121 -0.87 -9.17 -2.92
N GLU A 122 -1.27 -10.34 -3.43
CA GLU A 122 -0.38 -11.48 -3.67
C GLU A 122 0.81 -11.19 -4.61
N ILE A 123 0.74 -10.09 -5.36
CA ILE A 123 1.76 -9.67 -6.33
C ILE A 123 2.84 -8.77 -5.75
N THR A 124 2.65 -8.23 -4.54
CA THR A 124 3.58 -7.25 -3.95
C THR A 124 4.80 -7.95 -3.36
N ASN A 125 6.00 -7.58 -3.82
CA ASN A 125 7.23 -8.02 -3.16
C ASN A 125 7.50 -7.20 -1.88
N ILE A 126 7.13 -7.75 -0.73
CA ILE A 126 7.29 -7.12 0.60
C ILE A 126 8.77 -6.83 0.92
N ASN A 127 9.69 -7.65 0.40
CA ASN A 127 11.13 -7.54 0.62
C ASN A 127 11.84 -6.74 -0.48
N TYR A 128 11.10 -5.96 -1.27
CA TYR A 128 11.67 -5.11 -2.29
C TYR A 128 12.68 -4.13 -1.69
N ARG A 129 13.81 -3.98 -2.39
CA ARG A 129 14.92 -3.11 -2.01
C ARG A 129 14.87 -1.87 -2.89
N TYR A 130 14.43 -0.75 -2.32
CA TYR A 130 14.33 0.54 -2.99
C TYR A 130 15.60 1.36 -2.81
N GLU A 131 16.01 2.06 -3.88
CA GLU A 131 17.19 2.94 -3.92
C GLU A 131 18.43 2.33 -3.23
N ASP A 132 18.87 2.91 -2.11
CA ASP A 132 20.04 2.50 -1.30
C ASP A 132 19.89 1.12 -0.64
N GLY A 133 19.04 0.25 -1.20
CA GLY A 133 18.81 -1.10 -0.77
C GLY A 133 17.86 -1.21 0.42
N ASN A 134 17.20 -0.10 0.82
CA ASN A 134 16.28 -0.08 1.94
C ASN A 134 14.99 -0.83 1.60
N THR A 135 14.45 -1.57 2.57
CA THR A 135 13.15 -2.24 2.47
C THR A 135 12.07 -1.46 3.21
N ALA A 136 10.80 -1.81 2.98
CA ALA A 136 9.67 -1.19 3.66
C ALA A 136 9.81 -1.26 5.20
N ILE A 137 10.27 -2.40 5.73
CA ILE A 137 10.43 -2.58 7.18
C ILE A 137 11.58 -1.75 7.75
N MET A 138 12.66 -1.52 7.00
CA MET A 138 13.72 -0.60 7.43
C MET A 138 13.20 0.84 7.55
N VAL A 139 12.42 1.29 6.57
CA VAL A 139 11.82 2.65 6.60
C VAL A 139 10.83 2.77 7.76
N ALA A 140 9.95 1.77 7.95
CA ALA A 140 9.01 1.77 9.08
C ALA A 140 9.71 1.81 10.44
N CYS A 141 10.83 1.07 10.57
CA CYS A 141 11.64 1.06 11.78
C CYS A 141 12.38 2.37 12.01
N GLU A 142 12.83 3.05 10.95
CA GLU A 142 13.43 4.38 11.03
C GLU A 142 12.42 5.44 11.49
N LEU A 143 11.18 5.36 11.00
CA LEU A 143 10.07 6.25 11.39
C LEU A 143 9.53 5.96 12.80
N GLY A 144 9.72 4.74 13.30
CA GLY A 144 9.19 4.33 14.61
C GLY A 144 7.69 4.00 14.61
N ASN A 145 7.08 3.86 13.43
CA ASN A 145 5.64 3.59 13.31
C ASN A 145 5.33 2.11 13.60
N ILE A 146 4.97 1.84 14.85
CA ILE A 146 4.73 0.49 15.37
C ILE A 146 3.62 -0.26 14.63
N ASN A 147 2.56 0.43 14.18
CA ASN A 147 1.43 -0.19 13.49
C ASN A 147 1.85 -0.74 12.12
N ILE A 148 2.67 0.02 11.40
CA ILE A 148 3.23 -0.39 10.11
C ILE A 148 4.26 -1.51 10.31
N VAL A 149 5.11 -1.41 11.34
CA VAL A 149 6.06 -2.48 11.69
C VAL A 149 5.32 -3.80 11.94
N HIS A 150 4.28 -3.81 12.78
CA HIS A 150 3.49 -5.02 13.01
C HIS A 150 2.84 -5.55 11.73
N SER A 151 2.31 -4.67 10.87
CA SER A 151 1.70 -5.07 9.60
C SER A 151 2.72 -5.77 8.70
N LEU A 152 3.93 -5.23 8.59
CA LEU A 152 5.01 -5.80 7.79
C LEU A 152 5.56 -7.11 8.37
N VAL A 153 5.78 -7.17 9.69
CA VAL A 153 6.23 -8.39 10.38
C VAL A 153 5.19 -9.51 10.23
N SER A 154 3.91 -9.20 10.43
CA SER A 154 2.81 -10.16 10.29
C SER A 154 2.67 -10.67 8.86
N ALA A 155 2.99 -9.84 7.86
CA ALA A 155 3.03 -10.21 6.46
C ALA A 155 4.31 -10.97 6.05
N GLY A 156 5.25 -11.21 6.98
CA GLY A 156 6.46 -11.99 6.74
C GLY A 156 7.62 -11.19 6.13
N ALA A 157 7.70 -9.89 6.37
CA ALA A 157 8.86 -9.09 5.98
C ALA A 157 10.15 -9.62 6.63
N ASN A 158 11.23 -9.71 5.86
CA ASN A 158 12.53 -10.13 6.34
C ASN A 158 13.25 -8.95 7.01
N VAL A 159 13.31 -8.97 8.34
CA VAL A 159 13.92 -7.93 9.20
C VAL A 159 15.46 -7.89 9.15
N ASP A 160 16.08 -8.99 8.74
CA ASP A 160 17.54 -9.18 8.75
C ASP A 160 18.20 -8.86 7.40
N LEU A 161 17.41 -8.42 6.41
CA LEU A 161 17.99 -7.86 5.18
C LEU A 161 18.90 -6.68 5.55
N GLN A 162 19.97 -6.53 4.77
CA GLN A 162 20.90 -5.42 4.89
C GLN A 162 20.78 -4.51 3.67
N ASN A 163 20.66 -3.21 3.90
CA ASN A 163 20.68 -2.22 2.83
C ASN A 163 22.11 -2.10 2.24
N ASN A 164 22.30 -1.17 1.32
CA ASN A 164 23.58 -1.02 0.64
C ASN A 164 24.72 -0.69 1.61
N ASP A 165 24.48 -0.06 2.75
CA ASP A 165 25.49 0.24 3.77
C ASP A 165 25.60 -0.83 4.86
N GLY A 166 24.91 -1.96 4.70
CA GLY A 166 24.90 -3.03 5.69
C GLY A 166 23.90 -2.81 6.84
N TRP A 167 23.00 -1.84 6.74
CA TRP A 167 22.05 -1.54 7.81
C TRP A 167 20.84 -2.47 7.79
N THR A 168 20.45 -2.98 8.95
CA THR A 168 19.23 -3.78 9.17
C THR A 168 18.09 -2.91 9.71
N ALA A 169 16.87 -3.47 9.76
CA ALA A 169 15.73 -2.81 10.38
C ALA A 169 15.97 -2.50 11.88
N LEU A 170 16.60 -3.43 12.60
CA LEU A 170 16.95 -3.24 14.02
C LEU A 170 17.94 -2.08 14.22
N MET A 171 18.96 -1.95 13.37
CA MET A 171 19.91 -0.82 13.45
C MET A 171 19.21 0.52 13.20
N LYS A 172 18.27 0.57 12.25
CA LYS A 172 17.47 1.77 11.97
C LYS A 172 16.60 2.18 13.16
N ALA A 173 15.92 1.25 13.81
CA ALA A 173 15.15 1.52 15.03
C ALA A 173 16.05 2.00 16.18
N SER A 174 17.22 1.36 16.35
CA SER A 174 18.17 1.65 17.45
C SER A 174 18.83 3.02 17.29
N GLN A 175 19.26 3.36 16.06
CA GLN A 175 19.81 4.68 15.76
C GLN A 175 18.84 5.82 16.08
N ASN A 176 17.53 5.58 15.95
CA ASN A 176 16.48 6.57 16.18
C ASN A 176 15.82 6.45 17.57
N ASN A 177 16.31 5.57 18.44
CA ASN A 177 15.81 5.34 19.81
C ASN A 177 14.33 4.89 19.89
N HIS A 178 13.86 4.11 18.92
CA HIS A 178 12.48 3.60 18.90
C HIS A 178 12.31 2.31 19.70
N SER A 179 12.42 2.40 21.04
CA SER A 179 12.46 1.23 21.93
C SER A 179 11.30 0.25 21.74
N THR A 180 10.08 0.73 21.51
CA THR A 180 8.91 -0.14 21.28
C THR A 180 9.06 -0.97 19.99
N VAL A 181 9.57 -0.36 18.91
CA VAL A 181 9.87 -1.06 17.66
C VAL A 181 11.02 -2.05 17.85
N ILE A 182 12.06 -1.69 18.61
CA ILE A 182 13.18 -2.59 18.93
C ILE A 182 12.66 -3.87 19.60
N HIS A 183 11.75 -3.75 20.57
CA HIS A 183 11.13 -4.90 21.22
C HIS A 183 10.38 -5.79 20.22
N VAL A 184 9.54 -5.22 19.35
CA VAL A 184 8.82 -6.01 18.32
C VAL A 184 9.79 -6.74 17.38
N ILE A 185 10.83 -6.05 16.91
CA ILE A 185 11.79 -6.63 15.95
C ILE A 185 12.65 -7.75 16.60
N LEU A 186 12.98 -7.64 17.88
CA LEU A 186 13.72 -8.68 18.60
C LEU A 186 12.82 -9.85 19.01
N ASP A 187 11.68 -9.56 19.64
CA ASP A 187 10.88 -10.55 20.34
C ASP A 187 9.86 -11.24 19.43
N GLU A 188 9.31 -10.54 18.43
CA GLU A 188 8.29 -11.08 17.53
C GLU A 188 8.86 -11.52 16.18
N ALA A 189 9.88 -10.80 15.68
CA ALA A 189 10.47 -11.09 14.36
C ALA A 189 11.78 -11.91 14.42
N ASN A 190 12.26 -12.25 15.62
CA ASN A 190 13.52 -12.98 15.85
C ASN A 190 14.73 -12.38 15.09
N SER A 191 14.82 -11.05 15.01
CA SER A 191 15.95 -10.40 14.31
C SER A 191 17.30 -10.78 14.92
N ASN A 192 18.34 -10.78 14.09
CA ASN A 192 19.70 -11.05 14.53
C ASN A 192 20.42 -9.76 14.95
N PRO A 193 20.62 -9.50 16.26
CA PRO A 193 21.29 -8.29 16.75
C PRO A 193 22.80 -8.29 16.53
N HIS A 194 23.37 -9.37 16.01
CA HIS A 194 24.81 -9.49 15.77
C HIS A 194 25.21 -9.18 14.32
N LEU A 195 24.25 -8.92 13.43
CA LEU A 195 24.57 -8.41 12.10
C LEU A 195 25.28 -7.07 12.22
N GLN A 196 26.33 -6.88 11.42
CA GLN A 196 27.16 -5.68 11.43
C GLN A 196 27.00 -4.92 10.11
N ASN A 197 26.92 -3.60 10.20
CA ASN A 197 27.00 -2.73 9.04
C ASN A 197 28.43 -2.70 8.46
N ARG A 198 28.63 -1.98 7.36
CA ARG A 198 29.95 -1.87 6.71
C ARG A 198 31.06 -1.27 7.58
N LEU A 199 30.72 -0.61 8.68
CA LEU A 199 31.66 -0.05 9.65
C LEU A 199 32.00 -1.03 10.77
N GLY A 200 31.38 -2.22 10.79
CA GLY A 200 31.55 -3.22 11.85
C GLY A 200 30.66 -2.99 13.07
N SER A 201 29.76 -2.00 13.02
CA SER A 201 28.81 -1.72 14.12
C SER A 201 27.54 -2.55 13.98
N ASN A 202 27.04 -3.07 15.08
CA ASN A 202 25.69 -3.63 15.19
C ASN A 202 24.72 -2.59 15.79
N ALA A 203 23.47 -3.01 16.02
CA ALA A 203 22.38 -2.18 16.53
C ALA A 203 22.61 -1.70 17.97
#